data_AF-A0A953QHK5-F1
#
_entry.id   AF-A0A953QHK5-F1
#
_cell.length_a   1.000
_cell.length_b   1.000
_cell.length_c   1.000
_cell.angle_alpha   90.00
_cell.angle_beta   90.00
_cell.angle_gamma   90.00
#
_symmetry.space_group_name_H-M   'P 1'
#
loop_
_entity.id
_entity.type
_entity.pdbx_description
1 polymer ?
#
loop_
_entity_poly.entity_id
_entity_poly.type
_entity_poly.pdbx_seq_one_letter_code
_entity_poly.pdbx_strand_id
1 'polypeptide(L)'
;MSRFIVAPRAAADLAEIWRYIRGRSSEETADRVERKIREQFALLAEAPGIGHRRADLTPADVRFFPVYSYLIVYRQVAGREAAPIQIAAILHGGRELRRVLRKRL
;
A
#
# COMPACT_ATOMS: atom_id res chain seq x y z
N MET A 1 9.94 -5.57 17.04
CA MET A 1 10.34 -4.93 15.77
C MET A 1 9.48 -5.50 14.65
N SER A 2 8.46 -4.76 14.24
CA SER A 2 7.57 -5.16 13.16
C SER A 2 8.27 -4.97 11.83
N ARG A 3 8.40 -6.05 11.05
CA ARG A 3 9.11 -6.04 9.78
C ARG A 3 8.10 -5.94 8.64
N PHE A 4 8.36 -5.02 7.70
CA PHE A 4 7.64 -4.97 6.43
C PHE A 4 8.64 -4.98 5.28
N ILE A 5 8.20 -5.50 4.14
CA ILE A 5 8.97 -5.51 2.89
C ILE A 5 8.17 -4.70 1.88
N VAL A 6 8.78 -3.67 1.29
CA VAL A 6 8.16 -2.89 0.23
C VAL A 6 8.59 -3.46 -1.11
N ALA A 7 7.64 -3.93 -1.92
CA ALA A 7 7.95 -4.40 -3.27
C ALA A 7 8.50 -3.24 -4.12
N PRO A 8 9.43 -3.48 -5.06
CA PRO A 8 9.97 -2.41 -5.92
C PRO A 8 8.88 -1.63 -6.67
N ARG A 9 7.81 -2.31 -7.09
CA ARG A 9 6.64 -1.67 -7.72
C ARG A 9 5.87 -0.77 -6.75
N ALA A 10 5.73 -1.17 -5.48
CA ALA A 10 5.08 -0.34 -4.46
C ALA A 10 5.92 0.90 -4.11
N ALA A 11 7.26 0.79 -4.12
CA ALA A 11 8.14 1.94 -3.98
C ALA A 11 8.00 2.91 -5.17
N ALA A 12 7.91 2.37 -6.39
CA ALA A 12 7.65 3.18 -7.58
C ALA A 12 6.28 3.87 -7.53
N ASP A 13 5.23 3.19 -7.05
CA ASP A 13 3.91 3.79 -6.83
C ASP A 13 3.99 5.00 -5.90
N LEU A 14 4.71 4.87 -4.78
CA LEU A 14 4.87 5.95 -3.82
C LEU A 14 5.57 7.17 -4.44
N ALA A 15 6.62 6.93 -5.24
CA ALA A 15 7.33 7.97 -5.96
C ALA A 15 6.46 8.62 -7.06
N GLU A 16 5.58 7.88 -7.73
CA GLU A 16 4.60 8.42 -8.67
C GLU A 16 3.55 9.27 -7.98
N ILE A 17 3.02 8.81 -6.83
CA ILE A 17 2.07 9.55 -6.00
C ILE A 17 2.69 10.87 -5.54
N TRP A 18 3.91 10.84 -5.03
CA TRP A 18 4.63 12.02 -4.58
C TRP A 18 4.81 13.03 -5.73
N ARG A 19 5.32 12.58 -6.89
CA ARG A 19 5.49 13.44 -8.08
C ARG A 19 4.17 14.04 -8.56
N TYR A 20 3.10 13.26 -8.54
CA TYR A 20 1.77 13.71 -8.92
C TYR A 20 1.25 14.82 -7.99
N ILE A 21 1.37 14.64 -6.67
CA ILE A 21 0.92 15.62 -5.68
C ILE A 21 1.76 16.90 -5.77
N ARG A 22 3.10 16.77 -5.86
CA ARG A 22 3.99 17.92 -6.00
C ARG A 22 3.63 18.79 -7.21
N GLY A 23 3.34 18.17 -8.34
CA GLY A 23 2.95 18.89 -9.57
C GLY A 23 1.55 19.51 -9.54
N ARG A 24 0.70 19.15 -8.57
CA ARG A 24 -0.70 19.61 -8.46
C ARG A 24 -0.96 20.51 -7.26
N SER A 25 -0.15 20.44 -6.23
CA SER A 25 -0.33 21.14 -4.97
C SER A 25 0.98 21.81 -4.56
N SER A 26 1.81 21.14 -3.77
CA SER A 26 3.11 21.63 -3.33
C SER A 26 4.00 20.47 -2.90
N GLU A 27 5.30 20.75 -2.78
CA GLU A 27 6.28 19.78 -2.27
C GLU A 27 5.95 19.36 -0.83
N GLU A 28 5.64 20.30 0.06
CA GLU A 28 5.24 20.02 1.43
C GLU A 28 4.00 19.11 1.52
N THR A 29 3.04 19.28 0.61
CA THR A 29 1.86 18.41 0.57
C THR A 29 2.24 16.99 0.14
N ALA A 30 3.15 16.85 -0.84
CA ALA A 30 3.63 15.56 -1.30
C ALA A 30 4.40 14.82 -0.20
N ASP A 31 5.29 15.51 0.52
CA ASP A 31 6.03 14.98 1.66
C ASP A 31 5.12 14.53 2.79
N ARG A 32 4.10 15.36 3.11
CA ARG A 32 3.12 15.02 4.14
C ARG A 32 2.35 13.75 3.79
N VAL A 33 1.93 13.59 2.53
CA VAL A 33 1.19 12.41 2.08
C VAL A 33 2.08 11.18 2.04
N GLU A 34 3.30 11.28 1.51
CA GLU A 34 4.25 10.16 1.50
C GLU A 34 4.54 9.68 2.93
N ARG A 35 4.89 10.60 3.82
CA ARG A 35 5.17 10.29 5.23
C ARG A 35 3.97 9.59 5.87
N LYS A 36 2.74 10.07 5.63
CA LYS A 36 1.55 9.45 6.22
C LYS A 36 1.33 8.03 5.72
N ILE A 37 1.56 7.77 4.43
CA ILE A 37 1.48 6.42 3.86
C ILE A 37 2.52 5.50 4.50
N ARG A 38 3.78 5.97 4.63
CA ARG A 38 4.87 5.20 5.26
C ARG A 38 4.61 4.88 6.73
N GLU A 39 4.05 5.83 7.49
CA GLU A 39 3.64 5.61 8.89
C GLU A 39 2.68 4.41 9.01
N GLN A 40 1.80 4.19 8.02
CA GLN A 40 0.87 3.06 8.07
C GLN A 40 1.56 1.72 7.86
N PHE A 41 2.74 1.65 7.24
CA PHE A 41 3.42 0.37 7.04
C PHE A 41 3.83 -0.27 8.37
N ALA A 42 4.27 0.55 9.34
CA ALA A 42 4.57 0.08 10.68
C ALA A 42 3.32 -0.45 11.40
N LEU A 43 2.22 0.32 11.34
CA LEU A 43 0.93 -0.07 11.92
C LEU A 43 0.43 -1.40 11.32
N LEU A 44 0.50 -1.55 9.99
CA LEU A 44 0.07 -2.76 9.31
C LEU A 44 0.98 -3.95 9.60
N ALA A 45 2.27 -3.71 9.88
CA ALA A 45 3.19 -4.76 10.29
C ALA A 45 2.93 -5.22 11.74
N GLU A 46 2.49 -4.31 12.61
CA GLU A 46 2.09 -4.61 14.00
C GLU A 46 0.74 -5.33 14.07
N ALA A 47 -0.21 -4.92 13.23
CA ALA A 47 -1.55 -5.49 13.21
C ALA A 47 -1.97 -5.87 11.77
N PRO A 48 -1.41 -6.95 11.17
CA PRO A 48 -1.70 -7.35 9.79
C PRO A 48 -3.19 -7.62 9.52
N GLY A 49 -3.98 -7.88 10.55
CA GLY A 49 -5.42 -8.17 10.45
C GLY A 49 -6.33 -6.96 10.20
N ILE A 50 -5.86 -5.73 10.39
CA ILE A 50 -6.73 -4.52 10.37
C ILE A 50 -7.20 -4.11 8.97
N GLY A 51 -6.52 -4.55 7.92
CA GLY A 51 -6.94 -4.31 6.53
C GLY A 51 -8.01 -5.29 6.07
N HIS A 52 -8.83 -4.83 5.12
CA HIS A 52 -9.98 -5.58 4.61
C HIS A 52 -9.60 -6.43 3.40
N ARG A 53 -10.19 -7.62 3.26
CA ARG A 53 -10.14 -8.37 1.99
C ARG A 53 -11.20 -7.82 1.04
N ARG A 54 -10.83 -7.65 -0.23
CA ARG A 54 -11.73 -7.21 -1.31
C ARG A 54 -11.78 -8.27 -2.39
N ALA A 55 -12.49 -9.36 -2.11
CA ALA A 55 -12.67 -10.47 -3.04
C ALA A 55 -13.38 -10.04 -4.34
N ASP A 56 -14.12 -8.93 -4.30
CA ASP A 56 -14.70 -8.26 -5.46
C ASP A 56 -13.65 -7.70 -6.43
N LEU A 57 -12.45 -7.36 -5.94
CA LEU A 57 -11.37 -6.75 -6.74
C LEU A 57 -10.35 -7.77 -7.25
N THR A 58 -10.00 -8.77 -6.42
CA THR A 58 -9.01 -9.79 -6.75
C THR A 58 -9.23 -11.05 -5.91
N PRO A 59 -9.02 -12.26 -6.47
CA PRO A 59 -9.02 -13.51 -5.71
C PRO A 59 -7.74 -13.69 -4.89
N ALA A 60 -6.69 -12.89 -5.14
CA ALA A 60 -5.42 -13.00 -4.44
C ALA A 60 -5.59 -12.75 -2.94
N ASP A 61 -4.79 -13.45 -2.12
CA ASP A 61 -4.78 -13.27 -0.67
C ASP A 61 -4.05 -11.99 -0.25
N VAL A 62 -4.70 -10.86 -0.50
CA VAL A 62 -4.24 -9.52 -0.12
C VAL A 62 -5.30 -8.79 0.69
N ARG A 63 -4.81 -7.83 1.47
CA ARG A 63 -5.59 -6.90 2.27
C ARG A 63 -5.39 -5.49 1.77
N PHE A 64 -6.42 -4.68 1.98
CA PHE A 64 -6.51 -3.30 1.55
C PHE A 64 -6.67 -2.41 2.77
N PHE A 65 -5.85 -1.36 2.86
CA PHE A 65 -5.93 -0.36 3.92
C PHE A 65 -5.98 1.05 3.32
N PRO A 66 -7.06 1.82 3.56
CA PRO A 66 -7.21 3.16 3.00
C PRO A 66 -6.37 4.20 3.76
N VAL A 67 -5.73 5.10 3.00
CA VAL A 67 -4.99 6.26 3.51
C VAL A 67 -5.27 7.43 2.58
N TYR A 68 -6.03 8.43 3.05
CA TYR A 68 -6.57 9.49 2.20
C TYR A 68 -7.31 8.89 0.98
N SER A 69 -6.98 9.34 -0.23
CA SER A 69 -7.51 8.83 -1.50
C SER A 69 -6.71 7.63 -2.04
N TYR A 70 -5.81 7.04 -1.27
CA TYR A 70 -4.97 5.91 -1.66
C TYR A 70 -5.30 4.63 -0.90
N LEU A 71 -4.98 3.49 -1.48
CA LEU A 71 -5.14 2.15 -0.93
C LEU A 71 -3.79 1.47 -0.88
N ILE A 72 -3.35 1.11 0.33
CA ILE A 72 -2.20 0.24 0.54
C ILE A 72 -2.68 -1.20 0.35
N VAL A 73 -2.07 -1.91 -0.58
CA VAL A 73 -2.32 -3.32 -0.85
C VAL A 73 -1.17 -4.11 -0.25
N TYR A 74 -1.46 -5.01 0.68
CA TYR A 74 -0.46 -5.77 1.39
C TYR A 74 -0.90 -7.21 1.65
N ARG A 75 0.05 -8.08 1.99
CA ARG A 75 -0.24 -9.46 2.42
C ARG A 75 0.71 -9.89 3.52
N GLN A 76 0.28 -10.84 4.33
CA GLN A 76 1.15 -11.50 5.30
C GLN A 76 1.94 -12.59 4.57
N VAL A 77 3.25 -12.64 4.75
CA VAL A 77 4.08 -13.71 4.17
C VAL A 77 3.91 -14.95 5.04
N ALA A 78 3.32 -16.03 4.52
CA ALA A 78 3.10 -17.25 5.32
C ALA A 78 4.43 -17.95 5.67
N GLY A 79 4.43 -18.72 6.77
CA GLY A 79 5.50 -19.68 7.08
C GLY A 79 6.47 -19.32 8.21
N ARG A 80 6.27 -18.23 8.96
CA ARG A 80 7.04 -17.94 10.19
C ARG A 80 6.16 -17.30 11.27
N GLU A 81 6.39 -17.70 12.52
CA GLU A 81 5.98 -16.94 13.70
C GLU A 81 6.69 -15.57 13.63
N ALA A 82 5.95 -14.46 13.61
CA ALA A 82 6.43 -13.10 13.28
C ALA A 82 6.85 -12.85 11.82
N ALA A 83 6.15 -13.46 10.85
CA ALA A 83 6.36 -13.16 9.44
C ALA A 83 6.10 -11.68 9.09
N PRO A 84 6.97 -11.04 8.29
CA PRO A 84 6.75 -9.67 7.86
C PRO A 84 5.52 -9.57 6.94
N ILE A 85 4.92 -8.38 6.90
CA ILE A 85 4.00 -8.06 5.82
C ILE A 85 4.77 -7.64 4.57
N GLN A 86 4.21 -7.92 3.39
CA GLN A 86 4.69 -7.39 2.13
C GLN A 86 3.71 -6.33 1.63
N ILE A 87 4.20 -5.10 1.43
CA ILE A 87 3.48 -4.04 0.71
C ILE A 87 3.63 -4.32 -0.78
N ALA A 88 2.54 -4.72 -1.43
CA ALA A 88 2.52 -5.17 -2.82
C ALA A 88 2.28 -4.02 -3.80
N ALA A 89 1.42 -3.06 -3.44
CA ALA A 89 1.10 -1.90 -4.28
C ALA A 89 0.51 -0.74 -3.44
N ILE A 90 0.57 0.48 -3.97
CA ILE A 90 -0.11 1.66 -3.41
C ILE A 90 -0.90 2.32 -4.53
N LEU A 91 -2.22 2.30 -4.42
CA LEU A 91 -3.12 2.59 -5.54
C LEU A 91 -4.03 3.77 -5.23
N HIS A 92 -4.29 4.65 -6.20
CA HIS A 92 -5.30 5.69 -6.04
C HIS A 92 -6.71 5.06 -6.10
N GLY A 93 -7.55 5.30 -5.08
CA GLY A 93 -8.86 4.66 -4.91
C GLY A 93 -9.86 4.92 -6.05
N GLY A 94 -9.70 6.04 -6.75
CA GLY A 94 -10.51 6.40 -7.93
C GLY A 94 -9.99 5.93 -9.29
N ARG A 95 -8.84 5.24 -9.38
CA ARG A 95 -8.33 4.67 -10.65
C ARG A 95 -8.66 3.18 -10.74
N GLU A 96 -8.59 2.62 -11.94
CA GLU A 96 -8.83 1.22 -12.34
C GLU A 96 -8.12 0.15 -11.48
N LEU A 97 -8.55 0.00 -10.21
CA LEU A 97 -7.97 -0.89 -9.21
C LEU A 97 -7.89 -2.33 -9.71
N ARG A 98 -8.98 -2.84 -10.31
CA ARG A 98 -9.04 -4.20 -10.86
C ARG A 98 -7.96 -4.45 -11.90
N ARG A 99 -7.78 -3.51 -12.85
CA ARG A 99 -6.81 -3.65 -13.95
C ARG A 99 -5.37 -3.66 -13.43
N VAL A 100 -5.06 -2.81 -12.45
CA VAL A 100 -3.72 -2.75 -11.86
C VAL A 100 -3.42 -3.98 -11.02
N LEU A 101 -4.38 -4.44 -10.21
CA LEU A 101 -4.24 -5.62 -9.36
C LEU A 101 -3.96 -6.88 -10.19
N ARG A 102 -4.68 -7.09 -11.30
CA ARG A 102 -4.51 -8.27 -12.20
C ARG A 102 -3.11 -8.38 -12.83
N LYS A 103 -2.33 -7.31 -12.87
CA LYS A 103 -0.96 -7.29 -13.42
C LYS A 103 0.13 -7.44 -12.34
N ARG A 104 -0.25 -7.33 -11.07
CA ARG A 104 0.70 -7.14 -9.96
C ARG A 104 0.60 -8.22 -8.88
N LEU A 105 -0.52 -8.92 -8.79
CA LEU A 105 -0.80 -10.02 -7.86
C LEU A 105 -1.04 -11.30 -8.64
#